data_AF-A0A536SNL5-F1
#
_entry.id   AF-A0A536SNL5-F1
#
_cell.length_a   1.000
_cell.length_b   1.000
_cell.length_c   1.000
_cell.angle_alpha   90.00
_cell.angle_beta   90.00
_cell.angle_gamma   90.00
#
_symmetry.space_group_name_H-M   'P 1'
#
loop_
_entity.id
_entity.type
_entity.pdbx_description
1 polymer ?
#
loop_
_entity_poly.entity_id
_entity_poly.type
_entity_poly.pdbx_seq_one_letter_code
_entity_poly.pdbx_strand_id
1 'polypeptide(L)'
;MSAAAFGPGQAAILLFGVFFVLLIVRVPVAFALGLACLPVLVIEERLSPLTLFNETFKAYNSFILLAVPFFLLTANLMNVGGITDRLVRLSRTMVGHFPGALAQINVLLSVFFAGISGSSTADAASQSKIFIEAQVKEGYGLSFSIAITAVSAVLAVIIPPSILMIVWGGVISTSIGA
;
A
#
# COMPACT_ATOMS: atom_id res chain seq x y z
N MET A 1 15.54 39.39 3.64
CA MET A 1 15.75 38.13 2.88
C MET A 1 16.70 37.27 3.71
N SER A 2 16.18 36.44 4.62
CA SER A 2 17.04 35.57 5.44
C SER A 2 17.56 34.43 4.55
N ALA A 3 18.88 34.27 4.49
CA ALA A 3 19.54 33.19 3.75
C ALA A 3 19.12 31.85 4.36
N ALA A 4 18.95 30.82 3.53
CA ALA A 4 18.62 29.48 4.02
C ALA A 4 19.71 29.01 5.01
N ALA A 5 19.30 28.53 6.19
CA ALA A 5 20.25 28.05 7.20
C ALA A 5 20.92 26.73 6.76
N PHE A 6 20.25 25.97 5.88
CA PHE A 6 20.79 24.75 5.29
C PHE A 6 20.86 24.78 3.76
N GLY A 7 21.92 24.19 3.23
CA GLY A 7 21.91 23.70 1.84
C GLY A 7 20.98 22.48 1.69
N PRO A 8 20.41 22.21 0.49
CA PRO A 8 19.50 21.08 0.26
C PRO A 8 20.07 19.73 0.70
N GLY A 9 21.37 19.51 0.49
CA GLY A 9 22.06 18.29 0.91
C GLY A 9 22.16 18.14 2.43
N GLN A 10 22.36 19.23 3.16
CA GLN A 10 22.44 19.20 4.63
C GLN A 10 21.06 18.91 5.24
N ALA A 11 20.01 19.53 4.70
CA ALA A 11 18.64 19.24 5.13
C ALA A 11 18.27 17.77 4.87
N ALA A 12 18.63 17.22 3.70
CA ALA A 12 18.37 15.82 3.39
C ALA A 12 19.11 14.87 4.35
N ILE A 13 20.40 15.10 4.61
CA ILE A 13 21.18 14.28 5.56
C ILE A 13 20.56 14.32 6.95
N LEU A 14 20.09 15.48 7.39
CA LEU A 14 19.49 15.63 8.72
C LEU A 14 18.14 14.91 8.80
N LEU A 15 17.25 15.11 7.83
CA LEU A 15 15.95 14.42 7.76
C LEU A 15 16.11 12.90 7.69
N PHE A 16 16.89 12.39 6.72
CA PHE A 16 17.10 10.96 6.55
C PHE A 16 17.90 10.36 7.72
N GLY A 17 18.90 11.06 8.22
CA GLY A 17 19.70 10.62 9.36
C GLY A 17 18.85 10.41 10.60
N VAL A 18 18.02 11.39 10.98
CA VAL A 18 17.11 11.27 12.12
C VAL A 18 16.07 10.17 11.89
N PHE A 19 15.50 10.09 10.68
CA PHE A 19 14.56 9.03 10.32
C PHE A 19 15.15 7.62 10.51
N PHE A 20 16.33 7.35 9.95
CA PHE A 20 16.97 6.04 10.08
C PHE A 20 17.39 5.72 11.52
N VAL A 21 17.85 6.71 12.28
CA VAL A 21 18.13 6.52 13.72
C VAL A 21 16.87 6.11 14.48
N LEU A 22 15.74 6.77 14.23
CA LEU A 22 14.45 6.42 14.85
C LEU A 22 13.99 5.01 14.46
N LEU A 23 14.21 4.60 13.21
CA LEU A 23 13.93 3.22 12.77
C LEU A 23 14.80 2.17 13.49
N ILE A 24 16.09 2.45 13.70
CA ILE A 24 17.00 1.56 14.43
C ILE A 24 16.52 1.37 15.88
N VAL A 25 16.00 2.43 16.49
CA VAL A 25 15.40 2.40 17.84
C VAL A 25 13.99 1.77 17.85
N ARG A 26 13.52 1.24 16.70
CA ARG A 26 12.22 0.58 16.52
C ARG A 26 11.02 1.50 16.76
N VAL A 27 11.19 2.80 16.53
CA VAL A 27 10.05 3.73 16.53
C VAL A 27 9.16 3.40 15.33
N PRO A 28 7.83 3.31 15.50
CA PRO A 28 6.93 3.06 14.38
C PRO A 28 7.09 4.12 13.29
N VAL A 29 7.10 3.69 12.02
CA VAL A 29 7.46 4.51 10.85
C VAL A 29 6.68 5.82 10.79
N ALA A 30 5.39 5.81 11.13
CA ALA A 30 4.56 7.01 11.15
C ALA A 30 5.10 8.10 12.09
N PHE A 31 5.55 7.72 13.29
CA PHE A 31 6.16 8.65 14.23
C PHE A 31 7.57 9.04 13.79
N ALA A 32 8.34 8.11 13.22
CA ALA A 32 9.67 8.38 12.73
C ALA A 32 9.67 9.47 11.62
N LEU A 33 8.70 9.42 10.70
CA LEU A 33 8.53 10.43 9.65
C LEU A 33 8.18 11.82 10.22
N GLY A 34 7.25 11.89 11.18
CA GLY A 34 6.86 13.16 11.80
C GLY A 34 7.98 13.77 12.64
N LEU A 35 8.64 12.96 13.47
CA LEU A 35 9.72 13.41 14.34
C LEU A 35 10.97 13.81 13.56
N ALA A 36 11.26 13.17 12.42
CA ALA A 36 12.38 13.53 11.55
C ALA A 36 12.29 14.97 11.03
N CYS A 37 11.08 15.53 10.88
CA CYS A 37 10.88 16.91 10.44
C CYS A 37 11.15 17.95 11.54
N LEU A 38 11.04 17.59 12.84
CA LEU A 38 11.12 18.56 13.95
C LEU A 38 12.45 19.33 14.00
N PRO A 39 13.63 18.70 13.85
CA PRO A 39 14.90 19.44 13.92
C PRO A 39 15.02 20.50 12.80
N VAL A 40 14.55 20.20 11.59
CA VAL A 40 14.60 21.16 10.47
C VAL A 40 13.65 22.33 10.71
N LEU A 41 12.47 22.07 11.29
CA LEU A 41 11.50 23.12 11.65
C LEU A 41 12.01 24.06 12.74
N VAL A 42 12.81 23.56 13.69
CA VAL A 42 13.35 24.39 14.79
C VAL A 42 14.54 25.24 14.35
N ILE A 43 15.34 24.74 13.40
CA ILE A 43 16.59 25.40 12.98
C ILE A 43 16.35 26.37 11.82
N GLU A 44 15.41 26.08 10.91
CA GLU A 44 15.15 26.93 9.76
C GLU A 44 14.03 27.94 10.07
N GLU A 45 14.41 29.18 10.35
CA GLU A 45 13.48 30.28 10.72
C GLU A 45 12.40 30.57 9.64
N ARG A 46 12.63 30.13 8.40
CA ARG A 46 11.65 30.27 7.30
C ARG A 46 10.47 29.31 7.43
N LEU A 47 10.65 28.20 8.14
CA LEU A 47 9.61 27.19 8.36
C LEU A 47 8.85 27.51 9.64
N SER A 48 7.79 28.31 9.52
CA SER A 48 6.93 28.59 10.65
C SER A 48 6.14 27.34 11.08
N PRO A 49 5.82 27.16 12.37
CA PRO A 49 4.88 26.12 12.83
C PRO A 49 3.53 26.19 12.10
N LEU A 50 3.14 27.39 11.67
CA LEU A 50 1.91 27.65 10.91
C LEU A 50 1.97 27.04 9.50
N THR A 51 3.16 27.00 8.89
CA THR A 51 3.40 26.32 7.61
C THR A 51 3.24 24.80 7.77
N LEU A 52 3.76 24.23 8.86
CA LEU A 52 3.56 22.80 9.16
C LEU A 52 2.07 22.47 9.32
N PHE A 53 1.33 23.29 10.07
CA PHE A 53 -0.12 23.11 10.23
C PHE A 53 -0.86 23.16 8.89
N ASN A 54 -0.54 24.13 8.04
CA ASN A 54 -1.15 24.25 6.71
C ASN A 54 -0.85 23.05 5.81
N GLU A 55 0.40 22.60 5.73
CA GLU A 55 0.77 21.44 4.90
C GLU A 55 0.17 20.13 5.45
N THR A 56 0.09 19.99 6.78
CA THR A 56 -0.60 18.87 7.43
C THR A 56 -2.09 18.88 7.08
N PHE A 57 -2.75 20.05 7.17
CA PHE A 57 -4.18 20.18 6.86
C PHE A 57 -4.50 19.95 5.37
N LYS A 58 -3.61 20.39 4.47
CA LYS A 58 -3.69 20.05 3.04
C LYS A 58 -3.53 18.56 2.80
N ALA A 59 -2.58 17.91 3.46
CA ALA A 59 -2.37 16.47 3.34
C ALA A 59 -3.61 15.70 3.81
N TYR A 60 -4.23 16.07 4.93
CA TYR A 60 -5.46 15.46 5.42
C TYR A 60 -6.65 15.57 4.44
N ASN A 61 -6.74 16.68 3.71
CA ASN A 61 -7.77 16.88 2.68
C ASN A 61 -7.42 16.21 1.34
N SER A 62 -6.33 15.44 1.26
CA SER A 62 -5.98 14.70 0.07
C SER A 62 -6.95 13.54 -0.15
N PHE A 63 -7.61 13.53 -1.31
CA PHE A 63 -8.47 12.44 -1.76
C PHE A 63 -7.77 11.06 -1.71
N ILE A 64 -6.45 11.04 -1.87
CA ILE A 64 -5.63 9.82 -1.80
C ILE A 64 -5.67 9.20 -0.40
N LEU A 65 -5.65 10.02 0.67
CA LEU A 65 -5.69 9.50 2.04
C LEU A 65 -7.05 8.90 2.41
N LEU A 66 -8.13 9.32 1.74
CA LEU A 66 -9.46 8.71 1.88
C LEU A 66 -9.53 7.33 1.23
N ALA A 67 -8.72 7.05 0.20
CA ALA A 67 -8.74 5.78 -0.50
C ALA A 67 -8.38 4.60 0.43
N VAL A 68 -7.37 4.76 1.29
CA VAL A 68 -6.90 3.71 2.22
C VAL A 68 -8.01 3.18 3.15
N PRO A 69 -8.73 4.02 3.93
CA PRO A 69 -9.81 3.53 4.79
C PRO A 69 -11.00 2.97 4.00
N PHE A 70 -11.34 3.53 2.82
CA PHE A 70 -12.43 2.99 2.00
C PHE A 70 -12.08 1.63 1.37
N PHE A 71 -10.83 1.42 0.96
CA PHE A 71 -10.38 0.11 0.48
C PHE A 71 -10.35 -0.93 1.61
N LEU A 72 -9.87 -0.57 2.80
CA LEU A 72 -9.93 -1.43 3.98
C LEU A 72 -11.38 -1.76 4.39
N LEU A 73 -12.28 -0.78 4.31
CA LEU A 73 -13.71 -0.99 4.58
C LEU A 73 -14.32 -1.95 3.55
N THR A 74 -14.04 -1.75 2.27
CA THR A 74 -14.55 -2.59 1.18
C THR A 74 -14.05 -4.03 1.31
N ALA A 75 -12.76 -4.23 1.58
CA ALA A 75 -12.18 -5.55 1.82
C ALA A 75 -12.84 -6.27 3.02
N ASN A 76 -13.08 -5.55 4.13
CA ASN A 76 -13.80 -6.12 5.27
C ASN A 76 -15.25 -6.45 4.93
N LEU A 77 -15.96 -5.57 4.23
CA LEU A 77 -17.35 -5.79 3.84
C LEU A 77 -17.49 -6.99 2.89
N MET A 78 -16.53 -7.22 2.00
CA MET A 78 -16.50 -8.39 1.14
C MET A 78 -16.26 -9.70 1.89
N ASN A 79 -15.32 -9.67 2.85
CA ASN A 79 -15.04 -10.83 3.69
C ASN A 79 -16.27 -11.20 4.53
N VAL A 80 -16.90 -10.22 5.18
CA VAL A 80 -18.12 -10.44 5.98
C VAL A 80 -19.32 -10.80 5.10
N GLY A 81 -19.43 -10.21 3.91
CA GLY A 81 -20.50 -10.47 2.95
C GLY A 81 -20.36 -11.77 2.16
N GLY A 82 -19.28 -12.55 2.38
CA GLY A 82 -19.01 -13.80 1.66
C GLY A 82 -18.70 -13.61 0.17
N ILE A 83 -18.39 -12.37 -0.26
CA ILE A 83 -18.01 -12.08 -1.65
C ILE A 83 -16.67 -12.74 -1.98
N THR A 84 -15.73 -12.71 -1.03
CA THR A 84 -14.42 -13.39 -1.15
C THR A 84 -14.59 -14.87 -1.49
N ASP A 85 -15.44 -15.59 -0.76
CA ASP A 85 -15.70 -17.01 -1.02
C ASP A 85 -16.36 -17.27 -2.38
N ARG A 86 -17.25 -16.36 -2.82
CA ARG A 86 -17.87 -16.42 -4.15
C ARG A 86 -16.83 -16.21 -5.26
N LEU A 87 -15.90 -15.28 -5.09
CA LEU A 87 -14.80 -15.04 -6.03
C LEU A 87 -13.84 -16.23 -6.12
N VAL A 88 -13.54 -16.88 -4.99
CA VAL A 88 -12.76 -18.12 -4.96
C VAL A 88 -13.48 -19.22 -5.75
N ARG A 89 -14.78 -19.39 -5.53
CA ARG A 89 -15.59 -20.39 -6.25
C ARG A 89 -15.64 -20.11 -7.74
N LEU A 90 -15.82 -18.86 -8.14
CA LEU A 90 -15.79 -18.41 -9.54
C LEU A 90 -14.43 -18.74 -10.17
N SER A 91 -13.34 -18.36 -9.50
CA SER A 91 -11.98 -18.64 -9.97
C SER A 91 -11.75 -20.14 -10.15
N ARG A 92 -12.22 -20.95 -9.21
CA ARG A 92 -12.16 -22.41 -9.31
C ARG A 92 -12.97 -22.96 -10.49
N THR A 93 -14.14 -22.40 -10.80
CA THR A 93 -14.89 -22.84 -11.98
C THR A 93 -14.23 -22.46 -13.30
N MET A 94 -13.49 -21.34 -13.34
CA MET A 94 -12.80 -20.87 -14.55
C MET A 94 -11.54 -21.67 -14.85
N VAL A 95 -10.66 -21.86 -13.85
CA VAL A 95 -9.32 -22.44 -14.05
C VAL A 95 -9.08 -23.75 -13.29
N GLY A 96 -10.06 -24.24 -12.52
CA GLY A 96 -9.91 -25.43 -11.68
C GLY A 96 -9.74 -26.75 -12.42
N HIS A 97 -10.00 -26.77 -13.73
CA HIS A 97 -9.85 -27.95 -14.58
C HIS A 97 -8.41 -28.15 -15.09
N PHE A 98 -7.54 -27.16 -14.91
CA PHE A 98 -6.15 -27.21 -15.37
C PHE A 98 -5.21 -27.76 -14.28
N PRO A 99 -4.13 -28.46 -14.67
CA PRO A 99 -3.09 -28.85 -13.73
C PRO A 99 -2.46 -27.60 -13.08
N GLY A 100 -2.22 -27.65 -11.77
CA GLY A 100 -1.78 -26.48 -11.01
C GLY A 100 -2.91 -25.49 -10.65
N ALA A 101 -4.16 -25.95 -10.68
CA ALA A 101 -5.37 -25.15 -10.45
C ALA A 101 -5.26 -24.18 -9.27
N LEU A 102 -4.74 -24.61 -8.11
CA LEU A 102 -4.68 -23.76 -6.91
C LEU A 102 -3.72 -22.58 -7.06
N ALA A 103 -2.65 -22.72 -7.85
CA ALA A 103 -1.78 -21.60 -8.21
C ALA A 103 -2.47 -20.64 -9.17
N GLN A 104 -3.21 -21.16 -10.16
CA GLN A 104 -3.96 -20.33 -11.11
C GLN A 104 -5.11 -19.58 -10.42
N ILE A 105 -5.80 -20.23 -9.47
CA ILE A 105 -6.85 -19.61 -8.65
C ILE A 105 -6.28 -18.47 -7.81
N ASN A 106 -5.07 -18.61 -7.26
CA ASN A 106 -4.41 -17.53 -6.52
C ASN A 106 -4.17 -16.29 -7.40
N VAL A 107 -3.64 -16.50 -8.62
CA VAL A 107 -3.44 -15.41 -9.58
C VAL A 107 -4.77 -14.75 -9.98
N LEU A 108 -5.79 -15.55 -10.31
CA LEU A 108 -7.09 -15.04 -10.73
C LEU A 108 -7.80 -14.29 -9.59
N LEU A 109 -7.71 -14.79 -8.36
CA LEU A 109 -8.28 -14.10 -7.21
C LEU A 109 -7.54 -12.79 -6.96
N SER A 110 -6.22 -12.76 -7.08
CA SER A 110 -5.43 -11.53 -6.98
C SER A 110 -5.87 -10.49 -8.02
N VAL A 111 -6.22 -10.92 -9.24
CA VAL A 111 -6.79 -10.03 -10.27
C VAL A 111 -8.13 -9.43 -9.86
N PHE A 112 -9.04 -10.23 -9.29
CA PHE A 112 -10.33 -9.72 -8.82
C PHE A 112 -10.18 -8.80 -7.59
N PHE A 113 -9.29 -9.17 -6.66
CA PHE A 113 -8.99 -8.36 -5.49
C PHE A 113 -8.23 -7.08 -5.82
N ALA A 114 -7.44 -7.08 -6.90
CA ALA A 114 -6.68 -5.94 -7.34
C ALA A 114 -7.56 -4.70 -7.55
N GLY A 115 -8.68 -4.87 -8.26
CA GLY A 115 -9.65 -3.80 -8.50
C GLY A 115 -10.46 -3.39 -7.26
N ILE A 116 -10.21 -3.99 -6.10
CA ILE A 116 -10.97 -3.73 -4.87
C ILE A 116 -10.06 -3.19 -3.78
N SER A 117 -8.88 -3.77 -3.61
CA SER A 117 -7.89 -3.39 -2.61
C SER A 117 -6.99 -2.26 -3.09
N GLY A 118 -6.67 -2.25 -4.39
CA GLY A 118 -5.81 -1.27 -5.03
C GLY A 118 -4.38 -1.19 -4.48
N SER A 119 -3.98 -2.11 -3.59
CA SER A 119 -2.75 -2.10 -2.81
C SER A 119 -2.10 -3.47 -2.75
N SER A 120 -0.90 -3.59 -3.32
CA SER A 120 -0.15 -4.85 -3.29
C SER A 120 0.22 -5.30 -1.90
N THR A 121 0.49 -4.37 -0.99
CA THR A 121 0.81 -4.70 0.41
C THR A 121 -0.40 -5.20 1.17
N ALA A 122 -1.59 -4.64 0.91
CA ALA A 122 -2.82 -5.09 1.56
C ALA A 122 -3.29 -6.45 1.00
N ASP A 123 -3.16 -6.66 -0.31
CA ASP A 123 -3.46 -7.95 -0.94
C ASP A 123 -2.51 -9.06 -0.49
N ALA A 124 -1.21 -8.78 -0.44
CA ALA A 124 -0.25 -9.71 0.11
C ALA A 124 -0.56 -10.03 1.58
N ALA A 125 -0.88 -9.04 2.41
CA ALA A 125 -1.18 -9.26 3.82
C ALA A 125 -2.47 -10.07 4.06
N SER A 126 -3.50 -9.88 3.23
CA SER A 126 -4.79 -10.55 3.38
C SER A 126 -4.81 -11.96 2.80
N GLN A 127 -4.20 -12.17 1.63
CA GLN A 127 -4.33 -13.40 0.86
C GLN A 127 -3.24 -14.43 1.17
N SER A 128 -2.06 -13.99 1.63
CA SER A 128 -0.90 -14.87 1.79
C SER A 128 -1.11 -16.03 2.75
N LYS A 129 -1.66 -15.78 3.93
CA LYS A 129 -1.91 -16.85 4.91
C LYS A 129 -2.82 -17.94 4.33
N ILE A 130 -3.90 -17.54 3.68
CA ILE A 130 -4.94 -18.46 3.17
C ILE A 130 -4.37 -19.31 2.02
N PHE A 131 -3.76 -18.68 1.02
CA PHE A 131 -3.27 -19.40 -0.16
C PHE A 131 -2.01 -20.20 0.10
N ILE A 132 -1.06 -19.67 0.87
CA ILE A 132 0.19 -20.39 1.15
C ILE A 132 -0.13 -21.66 1.96
N GLU A 133 -0.98 -21.55 3.00
CA GLU A 133 -1.40 -22.73 3.76
C GLU A 133 -2.16 -23.75 2.91
N ALA A 134 -3.06 -23.30 2.03
CA ALA A 134 -3.81 -24.18 1.14
C ALA A 134 -2.90 -24.88 0.12
N GLN A 135 -1.97 -24.16 -0.51
CA GLN A 135 -1.06 -24.70 -1.52
C GLN A 135 -0.07 -25.69 -0.91
N VAL A 136 0.48 -25.40 0.27
CA VAL A 136 1.35 -26.36 0.96
C VAL A 136 0.61 -27.65 1.32
N LYS A 137 -0.67 -27.56 1.74
CA LYS A 137 -1.51 -28.75 2.01
C LYS A 137 -1.79 -29.61 0.77
N GLU A 138 -1.87 -28.99 -0.40
CA GLU A 138 -2.05 -29.68 -1.68
C GLU A 138 -0.72 -30.22 -2.27
N GLY A 139 0.41 -30.00 -1.58
CA GLY A 139 1.72 -30.53 -1.97
C GLY A 139 2.59 -29.58 -2.78
N TYR A 140 2.23 -28.30 -2.88
CA TYR A 140 3.08 -27.29 -3.52
C TYR A 140 4.27 -26.95 -2.61
N GLY A 141 5.42 -26.68 -3.22
CA GLY A 141 6.60 -26.23 -2.48
C GLY A 141 6.37 -24.86 -1.82
N LEU A 142 6.76 -24.71 -0.56
CA LEU A 142 6.60 -23.46 0.20
C LEU A 142 7.18 -22.24 -0.54
N SER A 143 8.37 -22.39 -1.12
CA SER A 143 9.02 -21.32 -1.90
C SER A 143 8.20 -20.92 -3.13
N PHE A 144 7.58 -21.89 -3.81
CA PHE A 144 6.71 -21.62 -4.94
C PHE A 144 5.44 -20.90 -4.48
N SER A 145 4.83 -21.34 -3.39
CA SER A 145 3.62 -20.71 -2.84
C SER A 145 3.83 -19.27 -2.39
N ILE A 146 4.97 -18.98 -1.76
CA ILE A 146 5.35 -17.62 -1.41
C ILE A 146 5.58 -16.79 -2.69
N ALA A 147 6.33 -17.33 -3.66
CA ALA A 147 6.67 -16.61 -4.88
C ALA A 147 5.42 -16.27 -5.72
N ILE A 148 4.54 -17.23 -5.96
CA ILE A 148 3.34 -17.01 -6.78
C ILE A 148 2.41 -15.99 -6.14
N THR A 149 2.23 -16.05 -4.82
CA THR A 149 1.42 -15.09 -4.05
C THR A 149 2.03 -13.69 -4.06
N ALA A 150 3.35 -13.59 -3.87
CA ALA A 150 4.04 -12.31 -3.87
C ALA A 150 3.95 -11.63 -5.25
N VAL A 151 4.13 -12.38 -6.33
CA VAL A 151 4.04 -11.88 -7.70
C VAL A 151 2.60 -11.51 -8.06
N SER A 152 1.62 -12.35 -7.70
CA SER A 152 0.21 -12.08 -8.02
C SER A 152 -0.32 -10.85 -7.28
N ALA A 153 0.12 -10.59 -6.04
CA ALA A 153 -0.24 -9.39 -5.30
C ALA A 153 0.25 -8.09 -5.96
N VAL A 154 1.29 -8.12 -6.81
CA VAL A 154 1.74 -6.93 -7.56
C VAL A 154 0.67 -6.44 -8.54
N LEU A 155 -0.20 -7.33 -9.03
CA LEU A 155 -1.30 -6.99 -9.94
C LEU A 155 -2.27 -5.96 -9.32
N ALA A 156 -2.37 -5.92 -7.99
CA ALA A 156 -3.18 -4.98 -7.21
C ALA A 156 -2.94 -3.51 -7.54
N VAL A 157 -1.70 -3.20 -7.92
CA VAL A 157 -1.29 -1.83 -8.21
C VAL A 157 -1.50 -1.47 -9.68
N ILE A 158 -1.58 -2.48 -10.57
CA ILE A 158 -1.69 -2.30 -12.02
C ILE A 158 -3.15 -2.21 -12.46
N ILE A 159 -4.03 -3.03 -11.89
CA ILE A 159 -5.42 -3.14 -12.33
C ILE A 159 -6.27 -2.02 -11.70
N PRO A 160 -6.95 -1.17 -12.49
CA PRO A 160 -7.83 -0.14 -11.97
C PRO A 160 -9.06 -0.74 -11.24
N PRO A 161 -9.57 -0.07 -10.18
CA PRO A 161 -9.02 1.08 -9.46
C PRO A 161 -7.85 0.69 -8.52
N SER A 162 -6.74 1.41 -8.57
CA SER A 162 -5.57 1.19 -7.69
C SER A 162 -5.10 2.47 -6.99
N ILE A 163 -4.41 2.34 -5.85
CA ILE A 163 -3.87 3.49 -5.11
C ILE A 163 -2.92 4.30 -6.00
N LEU A 164 -2.05 3.65 -6.78
CA LEU A 164 -1.16 4.36 -7.70
C LEU A 164 -1.94 5.13 -8.77
N MET A 165 -3.01 4.55 -9.31
CA MET A 165 -3.83 5.23 -10.31
C MET A 165 -4.59 6.42 -9.71
N ILE A 166 -5.03 6.32 -8.45
CA ILE A 166 -5.63 7.45 -7.72
C ILE A 166 -4.62 8.56 -7.48
N VAL A 167 -3.39 8.22 -7.06
CA VAL A 167 -2.29 9.19 -6.89
C VAL A 167 -1.98 9.86 -8.23
N TRP A 168 -1.84 9.07 -9.30
CA TRP A 168 -1.59 9.56 -10.65
C TRP A 168 -2.67 10.51 -11.13
N GLY A 169 -3.94 10.11 -11.03
CA GLY A 169 -5.09 10.94 -11.40
C GLY A 169 -5.20 12.21 -10.57
N GLY A 170 -4.90 12.14 -9.28
CA GLY A 170 -4.87 13.30 -8.39
C GLY A 170 -3.76 14.30 -8.71
N VAL A 171 -2.55 13.81 -9.06
CA VAL A 171 -1.41 14.68 -9.42
C VAL A 171 -1.59 15.31 -10.80
N ILE A 172 -2.08 14.54 -11.77
CA ILE A 172 -2.17 14.97 -13.18
C ILE A 172 -3.57 15.55 -13.50
N SER A 173 -4.49 15.58 -12.53
CA SER A 173 -5.88 16.03 -12.69
C SER A 173 -6.61 15.29 -13.82
N THR A 174 -6.26 14.03 -14.06
CA THR A 174 -6.91 13.17 -15.05
C THR A 174 -7.97 12.28 -14.38
N SER A 175 -9.01 11.92 -15.12
CA SER A 175 -10.07 11.04 -14.62
C SER A 175 -9.51 9.65 -14.26
N ILE A 176 -9.96 9.11 -13.13
CA ILE A 176 -9.57 7.81 -12.59
C ILE A 176 -10.63 6.73 -12.91
N GLY A 177 -11.81 7.13 -13.39
CA GLY A 177 -12.99 6.27 -13.55
C GLY A 177 -13.46 6.04 -14.99
N ALA A 178 -12.61 6.26 -15.99
CA ALA A 178 -12.92 6.00 -17.41
C ALA A 178 -12.32 4.67 -17.87
#